data_AF-A0A315Y210-F1
#
_entry.id   AF-A0A315Y210-F1
#
_cell.length_a   1.000
_cell.length_b   1.000
_cell.length_c   1.000
_cell.angle_alpha   90.00
_cell.angle_beta   90.00
_cell.angle_gamma   90.00
#
_symmetry.space_group_name_H-M   'P 1'
#
loop_
_entity.id
_entity.type
_entity.pdbx_description
1 polymer ?
#
loop_
_entity_poly.entity_id
_entity_poly.type
_entity_poly.pdbx_seq_one_letter_code
_entity_poly.pdbx_strand_id
1 'polypeptide(L)'
;MSIYDRICRTCGVSFKGGPRAWYCPDCRKERQRERSAKYRKSTPKRSLGSKDICQNCGEEYTVEGGLQKYCPKCQDIMHKKLDTEQSLEYYRKNKEIINPARNAKRRVPDARCVICGKDFKRSGRAKACPECRKEYKNGNWRSIYGKRYTKK
;
A
#
# COMPACT_ATOMS: atom_id res chain seq x y z
N MET A 1 -7.85 18.53 26.25
CA MET A 1 -7.64 19.09 24.89
C MET A 1 -6.73 20.31 25.05
N SER A 2 -5.50 20.29 24.52
CA SER A 2 -4.59 21.43 24.69
C SER A 2 -5.00 22.61 23.81
N ILE A 3 -5.12 23.80 24.41
CA ILE A 3 -5.51 25.05 23.76
C ILE A 3 -4.27 25.92 23.63
N TYR A 4 -3.96 26.36 22.42
CA TYR A 4 -2.82 27.21 22.12
C TYR A 4 -3.26 28.46 21.37
N ASP A 5 -2.43 29.50 21.41
CA ASP A 5 -2.58 30.64 20.51
C ASP A 5 -2.22 30.22 19.09
N ARG A 6 -3.10 30.56 18.16
CA ARG A 6 -2.95 30.26 16.73
C ARG A 6 -3.32 31.46 15.92
N ILE A 7 -2.72 31.56 14.74
CA ILE A 7 -2.98 32.64 13.79
C ILE A 7 -3.98 32.14 12.75
N CYS A 8 -5.04 32.91 12.51
CA CYS A 8 -6.03 32.60 11.49
C CYS A 8 -5.42 32.71 10.09
N ARG A 9 -5.56 31.68 9.25
CA ARG A 9 -5.02 31.68 7.87
C ARG A 9 -5.75 32.63 6.91
N THR A 10 -6.91 33.18 7.30
CA THR A 10 -7.72 34.07 6.46
C THR A 10 -7.52 35.54 6.85
N CYS A 11 -7.67 35.87 8.13
CA CYS A 11 -7.61 37.26 8.60
C CYS A 11 -6.39 37.61 9.45
N GLY A 12 -5.51 36.65 9.76
CA GLY A 12 -4.28 36.89 10.54
C GLY A 12 -4.47 37.10 12.05
N VAL A 13 -5.70 37.11 12.57
CA VAL A 13 -5.96 37.31 14.01
C VAL A 13 -5.43 36.14 14.86
N SER A 14 -4.82 36.46 16.00
CA SER A 14 -4.47 35.49 17.04
C SER A 14 -5.71 35.04 17.82
N PHE A 15 -5.93 33.73 17.93
CA PHE A 15 -7.06 33.16 18.65
C PHE A 15 -6.65 31.88 19.39
N LYS A 16 -7.38 31.56 20.46
CA LYS A 16 -7.20 30.32 21.22
C LYS A 16 -7.86 29.15 20.48
N GLY A 17 -7.11 28.08 20.20
CA GLY A 17 -7.63 26.93 19.46
C GLY A 17 -6.86 25.63 19.69
N GLY A 18 -7.52 24.50 19.44
CA GLY A 18 -6.92 23.16 19.51
C GLY A 18 -5.86 22.90 18.43
N PRO A 19 -5.19 21.73 18.45
CA PRO A 19 -4.03 21.41 17.59
C PRO A 19 -4.31 21.49 16.08
N ARG A 20 -5.57 21.37 15.65
CA ARG A 20 -6.01 21.44 14.24
C ARG A 20 -6.87 22.66 13.92
N ALA A 21 -6.95 23.66 14.81
CA ALA A 21 -7.71 24.87 14.53
C ALA A 21 -6.91 25.76 13.55
N TRP A 22 -7.43 25.94 12.33
CA TRP A 22 -6.79 26.75 11.29
C TRP A 22 -7.39 28.15 11.12
N TYR A 23 -8.61 28.37 11.63
CA TYR A 23 -9.37 29.61 11.44
C TYR A 23 -9.98 30.05 12.77
N CYS A 24 -10.04 31.37 12.96
CA CYS A 24 -10.74 31.99 14.09
C CYS A 24 -12.26 31.67 14.04
N PRO A 25 -12.99 31.89 15.14
CA PRO A 25 -14.42 31.60 15.21
C PRO A 25 -15.25 32.26 14.10
N ASP A 26 -14.93 33.50 13.72
CA ASP A 26 -15.71 34.26 12.74
C ASP A 26 -15.47 33.77 11.31
N CYS A 27 -14.21 33.65 10.88
CA CYS A 27 -13.89 33.07 9.57
C CYS A 27 -14.37 31.62 9.44
N ARG A 28 -14.45 30.86 10.55
CA ARG A 28 -15.04 29.52 10.54
C ARG A 28 -16.54 29.57 10.27
N LYS A 29 -17.27 30.46 10.94
CA LYS A 29 -18.72 30.64 10.72
C LYS A 29 -19.01 31.05 9.28
N GLU A 30 -18.22 31.97 8.74
CA GLU A 30 -18.34 32.41 7.34
C GLU A 30 -18.15 31.25 6.36
N ARG A 31 -17.05 30.50 6.48
CA ARG A 31 -16.82 29.31 5.64
C ARG A 31 -17.89 28.25 5.79
N GLN A 32 -18.44 28.09 7.00
CA GLN A 32 -19.56 27.19 7.22
C GLN A 32 -20.81 27.67 6.50
N ARG A 33 -21.14 28.96 6.56
CA ARG A 33 -22.26 29.55 5.80
C ARG A 33 -22.09 29.34 4.29
N GLU A 34 -20.91 29.62 3.75
CA GLU A 34 -20.62 29.39 2.33
C GLU A 34 -20.76 27.92 1.94
N ARG A 35 -20.19 27.00 2.74
CA ARG A 35 -20.29 25.56 2.50
C ARG A 35 -21.75 25.09 2.54
N SER A 36 -22.52 25.54 3.52
CA SER A 36 -23.95 25.22 3.64
C SER A 36 -24.77 25.80 2.49
N ALA A 37 -24.47 27.03 2.04
CA ALA A 37 -25.12 27.63 0.88
C ALA A 37 -24.82 26.85 -0.40
N LYS A 38 -23.56 26.47 -0.62
CA LYS A 38 -23.16 25.60 -1.75
C LYS A 38 -23.88 24.26 -1.71
N TYR A 39 -23.93 23.62 -0.54
CA TYR A 39 -24.62 22.33 -0.34
C TYR A 39 -26.12 22.41 -0.64
N ARG A 40 -26.80 23.48 -0.17
CA ARG A 40 -28.23 23.69 -0.46
C ARG A 40 -28.52 23.95 -1.93
N LYS A 41 -27.59 24.60 -2.64
CA LYS A 41 -27.71 24.83 -4.10
C LYS A 41 -27.37 23.59 -4.92
N SER A 42 -26.59 22.65 -4.38
CA SER A 42 -26.21 21.43 -5.09
C SER A 42 -27.25 20.33 -4.92
N THR A 43 -27.98 20.01 -5.97
CA THR A 43 -28.81 18.80 -6.01
C THR A 43 -27.93 17.56 -6.15
N PRO A 44 -28.19 16.47 -5.40
CA PRO A 44 -27.50 15.21 -5.62
C PRO A 44 -27.68 14.75 -7.06
N LYS A 45 -26.56 14.45 -7.76
CA LYS A 45 -26.61 13.92 -9.13
C LYS A 45 -27.29 12.56 -9.22
N ARG A 46 -27.24 11.79 -8.12
CA ARG A 46 -27.85 10.47 -7.99
C ARG A 46 -28.67 10.45 -6.72
N SER A 47 -29.95 10.11 -6.83
CA SER A 47 -30.81 9.91 -5.67
C SER A 47 -30.57 8.54 -5.06
N LEU A 48 -30.74 8.44 -3.74
CA LEU A 48 -30.74 7.15 -3.05
C LEU A 48 -31.94 6.32 -3.55
N GLY A 49 -31.72 5.02 -3.75
CA GLY A 49 -32.72 4.10 -4.29
C GLY A 49 -32.87 4.14 -5.82
N SER A 50 -32.22 5.08 -6.52
CA SER A 50 -32.12 5.03 -7.99
C SER A 50 -31.26 3.86 -8.45
N LYS A 51 -31.35 3.52 -9.74
CA LYS A 51 -30.53 2.50 -10.36
C LYS A 51 -29.34 3.12 -11.09
N ASP A 52 -28.17 2.49 -10.99
CA ASP A 52 -26.92 2.92 -11.63
C ASP A 52 -26.12 1.71 -12.12
N ILE A 53 -25.09 1.93 -12.95
CA ILE A 53 -24.32 0.89 -13.62
C ILE A 53 -22.98 0.67 -12.92
N CYS A 54 -22.67 -0.58 -12.58
CA CYS A 54 -21.44 -0.94 -11.89
C CYS A 54 -20.22 -0.72 -12.79
N GLN A 55 -19.24 0.07 -12.35
CA GLN A 55 -18.02 0.33 -13.13
C GLN A 55 -17.07 -0.88 -13.28
N ASN A 56 -17.33 -1.98 -12.56
CA ASN A 56 -16.52 -3.20 -12.64
C ASN A 56 -17.17 -4.28 -13.51
N CYS A 57 -18.45 -4.62 -13.28
CA CYS A 57 -19.13 -5.70 -14.01
C CYS A 57 -20.15 -5.21 -15.05
N GLY A 58 -20.52 -3.92 -15.06
CA GLY A 58 -21.55 -3.38 -15.96
C GLY A 58 -23.00 -3.71 -15.59
N GLU A 59 -23.24 -4.48 -14.52
CA GLU A 59 -24.60 -4.77 -14.05
C GLU A 59 -25.23 -3.53 -13.38
N GLU A 60 -26.55 -3.43 -13.52
CA GLU A 60 -27.36 -2.43 -12.83
C GLU A 60 -27.46 -2.74 -11.32
N TYR A 61 -27.40 -1.72 -10.48
CA TYR A 61 -27.52 -1.84 -9.03
C TYR A 61 -28.28 -0.66 -8.41
N THR A 62 -28.87 -0.89 -7.23
CA THR A 62 -29.54 0.15 -6.45
C THR A 62 -28.52 1.00 -5.70
N VAL A 63 -28.60 2.32 -5.84
CA VAL A 63 -27.70 3.28 -5.21
C VAL A 63 -28.05 3.44 -3.73
N GLU A 64 -27.16 3.01 -2.85
CA GLU A 64 -27.26 3.15 -1.40
C GLU A 64 -26.39 4.30 -0.85
N GLY A 65 -25.40 4.74 -1.64
CA GLY A 65 -24.49 5.81 -1.25
C GLY A 65 -24.11 6.74 -2.40
N GLY A 66 -23.99 8.04 -2.11
CA GLY A 66 -23.65 9.07 -3.10
C GLY A 66 -22.26 8.91 -3.74
N LEU A 67 -21.34 8.16 -3.11
CA LEU A 67 -20.00 7.84 -3.63
C LEU A 67 -19.87 6.40 -4.14
N GLN A 68 -20.95 5.62 -4.14
CA GLN A 68 -20.94 4.23 -4.61
C GLN A 68 -20.60 4.19 -6.09
N LYS A 69 -19.62 3.37 -6.48
CA LYS A 69 -19.19 3.16 -7.87
C LYS A 69 -19.45 1.74 -8.36
N TYR A 70 -19.63 0.81 -7.43
CA TYR A 70 -19.70 -0.61 -7.66
C TYR A 70 -20.96 -1.20 -7.01
N CYS A 71 -21.52 -2.24 -7.63
CA CYS A 71 -22.57 -3.04 -7.03
C CYS A 71 -22.06 -3.75 -5.77
N PRO A 72 -22.94 -4.15 -4.83
CA PRO A 72 -22.53 -4.78 -3.56
C PRO A 72 -21.59 -5.98 -3.73
N LYS A 73 -21.79 -6.79 -4.78
CA LYS A 73 -20.93 -7.93 -5.11
C LYS A 73 -19.49 -7.54 -5.46
N CYS A 74 -19.30 -6.37 -6.09
CA CYS A 74 -18.00 -5.90 -6.58
C CYS A 74 -17.29 -4.94 -5.62
N GLN A 75 -17.99 -4.37 -4.63
CA GLN A 75 -17.44 -3.34 -3.73
C GLN A 75 -16.18 -3.82 -3.02
N ASP A 76 -16.25 -4.94 -2.30
CA ASP A 76 -15.12 -5.43 -1.51
C ASP A 76 -13.92 -5.80 -2.37
N ILE A 77 -14.16 -6.40 -3.54
CA ILE A 77 -13.12 -6.77 -4.49
C ILE A 77 -12.36 -5.53 -4.95
N MET A 78 -13.09 -4.49 -5.36
CA MET A 78 -12.50 -3.27 -5.89
C MET A 78 -11.86 -2.40 -4.80
N HIS A 79 -12.46 -2.32 -3.62
CA HIS A 79 -11.86 -1.64 -2.47
C HIS A 79 -10.54 -2.31 -2.07
N LYS A 80 -10.50 -3.63 -1.99
CA LYS A 80 -9.27 -4.37 -1.69
C LYS A 80 -8.19 -4.17 -2.76
N LYS A 81 -8.57 -4.12 -4.03
CA LYS A 81 -7.64 -3.83 -5.13
C LYS A 81 -7.01 -2.44 -4.98
N LEU A 82 -7.83 -1.42 -4.74
CA LEU A 82 -7.39 -0.04 -4.54
C LEU A 82 -6.52 0.12 -3.29
N ASP A 83 -6.88 -0.52 -2.18
CA ASP A 83 -6.09 -0.51 -0.94
C ASP A 83 -4.74 -1.18 -1.14
N THR A 84 -4.72 -2.34 -1.81
CA THR A 84 -3.48 -3.06 -2.15
C THR A 84 -2.56 -2.20 -3.01
N GLU A 85 -3.10 -1.54 -4.04
CA GLU A 85 -2.32 -0.67 -4.93
C GLU A 85 -1.72 0.52 -4.18
N GLN A 86 -2.51 1.24 -3.39
CA GLN A 86 -2.05 2.38 -2.58
C GLN A 86 -1.01 1.95 -1.55
N SER A 87 -1.26 0.84 -0.85
CA SER A 87 -0.33 0.28 0.15
C SER A 87 1.00 -0.12 -0.47
N LEU A 88 0.97 -0.76 -1.65
CA LEU A 88 2.19 -1.11 -2.40
C LEU A 88 2.93 0.12 -2.89
N GLU A 89 2.25 1.14 -3.38
CA GLU A 89 2.87 2.39 -3.82
C GLU A 89 3.56 3.10 -2.64
N TYR A 90 2.85 3.23 -1.52
CA TYR A 90 3.40 3.79 -0.29
C TYR A 90 4.62 2.99 0.19
N TYR A 91 4.53 1.67 0.23
CA TYR A 91 5.65 0.81 0.59
C TYR A 91 6.83 0.98 -0.37
N ARG A 92 6.61 1.03 -1.69
CA ARG A 92 7.68 1.21 -2.68
C ARG A 92 8.45 2.52 -2.47
N LYS A 93 7.74 3.61 -2.17
CA LYS A 93 8.34 4.93 -1.89
C LYS A 93 9.10 4.96 -0.56
N ASN A 94 8.61 4.23 0.46
CA ASN A 94 9.12 4.30 1.83
C ASN A 94 9.90 3.07 2.29
N LYS A 95 10.16 2.09 1.42
CA LYS A 95 10.77 0.78 1.76
C LYS A 95 12.12 0.91 2.46
N GLU A 96 12.88 1.95 2.16
CA GLU A 96 14.19 2.23 2.77
C GLU A 96 14.04 2.54 4.28
N ILE A 97 12.98 3.27 4.65
CA ILE A 97 12.68 3.66 6.04
C ILE A 97 11.90 2.58 6.76
N ILE A 98 10.90 1.98 6.10
CA ILE A 98 9.99 1.00 6.71
C ILE A 98 10.71 -0.32 7.02
N ASN A 99 11.64 -0.75 6.15
CA ASN A 99 12.34 -2.02 6.35
C ASN A 99 13.82 -1.96 5.93
N PRO A 100 14.64 -1.17 6.64
CA PRO A 100 16.06 -1.00 6.32
C PRO A 100 16.83 -2.34 6.41
N ALA A 101 16.56 -3.15 7.44
CA ALA A 101 17.25 -4.42 7.66
C ALA A 101 16.99 -5.47 6.55
N ARG A 102 15.75 -5.57 6.03
CA ARG A 102 15.43 -6.45 4.90
C ARG A 102 16.10 -5.97 3.61
N ASN A 103 16.26 -4.66 3.44
CA ASN A 103 16.93 -4.09 2.29
C ASN A 103 18.44 -4.33 2.33
N ALA A 104 19.07 -4.17 3.49
CA ALA A 104 20.48 -4.52 3.70
C ALA A 104 20.75 -6.00 3.34
N LYS A 105 19.91 -6.94 3.82
CA LYS A 105 20.01 -8.37 3.46
C LYS A 105 19.83 -8.66 1.97
N ARG A 106 19.03 -7.88 1.23
CA ARG A 106 18.86 -8.00 -0.23
C ARG A 106 20.03 -7.41 -1.02
N ARG A 107 20.81 -6.52 -0.41
CA ARG A 107 21.97 -5.86 -1.01
C ARG A 107 23.30 -6.54 -0.68
N VAL A 108 23.31 -7.64 0.11
CA VAL A 108 24.56 -8.40 0.38
C VAL A 108 24.98 -9.11 -0.91
N PRO A 109 26.04 -8.66 -1.61
CA PRO A 109 26.29 -9.10 -2.97
C PRO A 109 27.05 -10.41 -3.06
N ASP A 110 27.72 -10.89 -2.00
CA ASP A 110 28.80 -11.85 -2.21
C ASP A 110 28.64 -13.09 -1.33
N ALA A 111 28.22 -14.19 -1.95
CA ALA A 111 28.39 -15.51 -1.37
C ALA A 111 29.60 -16.17 -2.01
N ARG A 112 30.42 -16.83 -1.21
CA ARG A 112 31.54 -17.64 -1.70
C ARG A 112 31.04 -19.01 -2.15
N CYS A 113 31.40 -19.43 -3.36
CA CYS A 113 31.01 -20.74 -3.88
C CYS A 113 31.66 -21.87 -3.08
N VAL A 114 30.88 -22.85 -2.62
CA VAL A 114 31.40 -24.01 -1.87
C VAL A 114 32.23 -25.00 -2.71
N ILE A 115 32.17 -24.92 -4.04
CA ILE A 115 32.90 -25.80 -4.96
C ILE A 115 34.19 -25.13 -5.44
N CYS A 116 34.08 -23.96 -6.09
CA CYS A 116 35.23 -23.28 -6.70
C CYS A 116 35.78 -22.11 -5.89
N GLY A 117 35.15 -21.75 -4.76
CA GLY A 117 35.63 -20.68 -3.88
C GLY A 117 35.47 -19.26 -4.42
N LYS A 118 34.91 -19.06 -5.63
CA LYS A 118 34.67 -17.74 -6.23
C LYS A 118 33.50 -17.02 -5.57
N ASP A 119 33.62 -15.71 -5.42
CA ASP A 119 32.53 -14.86 -4.96
C ASP A 119 31.49 -14.65 -6.07
N PHE A 120 30.21 -14.71 -5.72
CA PHE A 120 29.12 -14.56 -6.67
C PHE A 120 27.88 -13.92 -6.05
N LYS A 121 27.07 -13.28 -6.92
CA LYS A 121 25.75 -12.75 -6.56
C LYS A 121 24.79 -13.86 -6.15
N ARG A 122 24.50 -13.96 -4.86
CA ARG A 122 23.65 -15.01 -4.31
C ARG A 122 22.20 -14.84 -4.74
N SER A 123 21.73 -15.72 -5.64
CA SER A 123 20.30 -15.87 -5.93
C SER A 123 19.62 -16.77 -4.89
N GLY A 124 18.81 -16.19 -4.01
CA GLY A 124 18.07 -16.91 -2.97
C GLY A 124 19.00 -17.61 -1.96
N ARG A 125 18.80 -18.92 -1.74
CA ARG A 125 19.63 -19.73 -0.83
C ARG A 125 20.78 -20.46 -1.51
N ALA A 126 21.10 -20.14 -2.77
CA ALA A 126 22.17 -20.81 -3.52
C ALA A 126 23.50 -20.84 -2.76
N LYS A 127 24.19 -21.99 -2.79
CA LYS A 127 25.51 -22.22 -2.17
C LYS A 127 26.65 -22.36 -3.19
N ALA A 128 26.31 -22.55 -4.45
CA ALA A 128 27.26 -22.65 -5.55
C ALA A 128 26.97 -21.57 -6.60
N CYS A 129 28.02 -21.09 -7.28
CA CYS A 129 27.91 -20.15 -8.38
C CYS A 129 27.13 -20.78 -9.57
N PRO A 130 26.67 -19.97 -10.54
CA PRO A 130 25.89 -20.48 -11.67
C PRO A 130 26.55 -21.65 -12.41
N GLU A 131 27.88 -21.61 -12.58
CA GLU A 131 28.67 -22.63 -13.27
C GLU A 131 28.72 -23.95 -12.47
N CYS A 132 29.01 -23.88 -11.17
CA CYS A 132 29.12 -25.07 -10.30
C CYS A 132 27.76 -25.57 -9.79
N ARG A 133 26.64 -24.98 -10.21
CA ARG A 133 25.31 -25.27 -9.66
C ARG A 133 24.84 -26.69 -9.95
N LYS A 134 25.13 -27.20 -11.16
CA LYS A 134 24.78 -28.56 -11.59
C LYS A 134 25.57 -29.59 -10.80
N GLU A 135 26.87 -29.36 -10.66
CA GLU A 135 27.77 -30.21 -9.90
C GLU A 135 27.35 -30.30 -8.42
N TYR A 136 27.06 -29.17 -7.78
CA TYR A 136 26.56 -29.13 -6.40
C TYR A 136 25.28 -29.97 -6.23
N LYS A 137 24.33 -29.86 -7.16
CA LYS A 137 23.08 -30.64 -7.11
C LYS A 137 23.34 -32.14 -7.26
N ASN A 138 24.20 -32.53 -8.20
CA ASN A 138 24.54 -33.93 -8.43
C ASN A 138 25.27 -34.55 -7.23
N GLY A 139 26.23 -33.83 -6.64
CA GLY A 139 26.93 -34.25 -5.43
C GLY A 139 25.98 -34.42 -4.24
N ASN A 140 25.09 -33.44 -4.04
CA ASN A 140 24.09 -33.50 -2.97
C ASN A 140 23.12 -34.69 -3.17
N TRP A 141 22.61 -34.88 -4.39
CA TRP A 141 21.74 -36.02 -4.71
C TRP A 141 22.44 -37.36 -4.47
N ARG A 142 23.70 -37.51 -4.91
CA ARG A 142 24.51 -38.71 -4.66
C ARG A 142 24.73 -38.96 -3.17
N SER A 143 24.98 -37.92 -2.38
CA SER A 143 25.17 -38.08 -0.92
C SER A 143 23.91 -38.56 -0.19
N ILE A 144 22.74 -38.09 -0.62
CA ILE A 144 21.45 -38.39 0.02
C ILE A 144 20.89 -39.73 -0.46
N TYR A 145 20.91 -39.98 -1.78
CA TYR A 145 20.23 -41.12 -2.40
C TYR A 145 21.19 -42.20 -2.92
N GLY A 146 22.48 -41.91 -3.09
CA GLY A 146 23.45 -42.88 -3.63
C GLY A 146 23.60 -44.13 -2.77
N LYS A 147 23.48 -44.01 -1.44
CA LYS A 147 23.54 -45.15 -0.51
C LYS A 147 22.35 -46.13 -0.64
N ARG A 148 21.23 -45.72 -1.26
CA ARG A 148 20.06 -46.59 -1.48
C ARG A 148 20.23 -47.57 -2.65
N TYR A 149 21.17 -47.32 -3.55
CA TYR A 149 21.35 -48.10 -4.79
C TYR A 149 22.64 -48.93 -4.82
N THR A 150 23.44 -48.91 -3.75
CA THR A 150 24.71 -49.64 -3.65
C THR A 150 24.65 -50.91 -2.77
N LYS A 151 23.45 -51.34 -2.34
CA LYS A 151 23.27 -52.70 -1.78
C LYS A 151 22.83 -53.64 -2.90
N LYS A 152 23.82 -54.19 -3.61
CA LYS A 152 23.73 -55.52 -4.24
C LYS A 152 24.70 -56.42 -3.50
#